data_AF-A0A926T926-F1
#
_entry.id   AF-A0A926T926-F1
#
_cell.length_a   1.000
_cell.length_b   1.000
_cell.length_c   1.000
_cell.angle_alpha   90.00
_cell.angle_beta   90.00
_cell.angle_gamma   90.00
#
_symmetry.space_group_name_H-M   'P 1'
#
loop_
_entity.id
_entity.type
_entity.pdbx_description
1 polymer ?
#
loop_
_entity_poly.entity_id
_entity_poly.type
_entity_poly.pdbx_seq_one_letter_code
_entity_poly.pdbx_strand_id
1 'polypeptide(L)'
;MVEGAAILAVLWVGLLAAGVLILLHIVQPQYALSDVIFEAASALGSVGLSTGISHPDLHWLGKLILILFMWMGRLEIIPVLILFSCLLGSFNKLMGRL
;
A
#
# COMPACT_ATOMS: atom_id res chain seq x y z
N MET A 1 -3.77 0.48 26.24
CA MET A 1 -4.81 0.05 25.25
C MET A 1 -4.89 1.02 24.07
N VAL A 2 -4.58 2.30 24.28
CA VAL A 2 -4.60 3.34 23.23
C VAL A 2 -3.33 3.33 22.37
N GLU A 3 -2.21 2.85 22.92
CA GLU A 3 -0.91 2.84 22.25
C GLU A 3 -0.90 1.99 20.97
N GLY A 4 -1.51 0.80 21.01
CA GLY A 4 -1.58 -0.08 19.84
C GLY A 4 -2.44 0.49 18.71
N ALA A 5 -3.57 1.11 19.05
CA ALA A 5 -4.45 1.75 18.08
C ALA A 5 -3.80 2.98 17.41
N ALA A 6 -3.01 3.75 18.17
CA ALA A 6 -2.28 4.90 17.63
C ALA A 6 -1.22 4.47 16.60
N ILE A 7 -0.48 3.39 16.87
CA ILE A 7 0.53 2.86 15.94
C ILE A 7 -0.13 2.42 14.62
N LEU A 8 -1.31 1.79 14.71
CA LEU A 8 -2.06 1.36 13.53
C LEU A 8 -2.50 2.53 12.67
N ALA A 9 -3.08 3.56 13.30
CA ALA A 9 -3.53 4.75 12.60
C ALA A 9 -2.37 5.46 11.89
N VAL A 10 -1.22 5.61 12.55
CA VAL A 10 -0.03 6.25 11.97
C VAL A 10 0.53 5.43 10.81
N LEU A 11 0.64 4.11 10.96
CA LEU A 11 1.12 3.24 9.87
C LEU A 11 0.18 3.27 8.66
N TRP A 12 -1.13 3.30 8.90
CA TRP A 12 -2.13 3.36 7.84
C TRP A 12 -2.05 4.67 7.05
N VAL A 13 -1.96 5.81 7.75
CA VAL A 13 -1.78 7.11 7.11
C VAL A 13 -0.45 7.20 6.36
N GLY A 14 0.64 6.67 6.94
CA GLY A 14 1.96 6.69 6.31
C GLY A 14 2.00 5.86 5.02
N LEU A 15 1.38 4.69 5.03
CA LEU A 15 1.28 3.83 3.85
C LEU A 15 0.39 4.46 2.76
N LEU A 16 -0.73 5.06 3.14
CA LEU A 16 -1.59 5.80 2.21
C LEU A 16 -0.82 6.95 1.57
N ALA A 17 -0.07 7.74 2.36
CA ALA A 17 0.74 8.83 1.85
C ALA A 17 1.81 8.33 0.87
N ALA A 18 2.51 7.24 1.20
CA ALA A 18 3.50 6.62 0.31
C ALA A 18 2.87 6.17 -1.02
N GLY A 19 1.70 5.52 -0.96
CA GLY A 19 0.95 5.09 -2.14
C GLY A 19 0.54 6.23 -3.05
N VAL A 20 0.00 7.30 -2.46
CA VAL A 20 -0.38 8.52 -3.19
C VAL A 20 0.84 9.15 -3.86
N LEU A 21 1.95 9.29 -3.16
CA LEU A 21 3.18 9.85 -3.73
C LEU A 21 3.69 9.03 -4.92
N ILE A 22 3.66 7.70 -4.82
CA ILE A 22 4.10 6.81 -5.88
C ILE A 22 3.13 6.87 -7.07
N LEU A 23 1.81 6.83 -6.82
CA LEU A 23 0.79 6.95 -7.86
C LEU A 23 0.88 8.31 -8.57
N LEU A 24 1.14 9.41 -7.86
CA LEU A 24 1.35 10.73 -8.46
C LEU A 24 2.57 10.79 -9.41
N HIS A 25 3.62 10.01 -9.13
CA HIS A 25 4.78 9.94 -10.03
C HIS A 25 4.52 9.09 -11.28
N ILE A 26 3.54 8.18 -11.24
CA ILE A 26 3.26 7.22 -12.31
C ILE A 26 2.08 7.67 -13.18
N VAL A 27 1.08 8.30 -12.58
CA VAL A 27 -0.13 8.78 -13.24
C VAL A 27 0.19 10.03 -14.06
N GLN A 28 -0.29 10.05 -15.30
CA GLN A 28 -0.15 11.19 -16.19
C GLN A 28 -0.90 12.42 -15.63
N PRO A 29 -0.43 13.65 -15.88
CA PRO A 29 -0.91 14.90 -15.25
C PRO A 29 -2.37 15.30 -15.56
N GLN A 30 -3.13 14.42 -16.19
CA GLN A 30 -4.51 14.61 -16.63
C GLN A 30 -5.55 14.20 -15.59
N TYR A 31 -5.14 13.61 -14.46
CA TYR A 31 -6.03 13.30 -13.32
C TYR A 31 -5.83 14.29 -12.17
N ALA A 32 -6.92 14.65 -11.49
CA ALA A 32 -6.87 15.52 -10.34
C ALA A 32 -6.23 14.81 -9.13
N LEU A 33 -5.54 15.56 -8.29
CA LEU A 33 -4.93 15.04 -7.06
C LEU A 33 -5.97 14.34 -6.14
N SER A 34 -7.20 14.87 -6.12
CA SER A 34 -8.34 14.30 -5.39
C SER A 34 -8.63 12.86 -5.82
N ASP A 35 -8.55 12.59 -7.12
CA ASP A 35 -8.90 11.29 -7.69
C ASP A 35 -7.82 10.27 -7.35
N VAL A 36 -6.54 10.67 -7.39
CA VAL A 36 -5.40 9.81 -7.01
C VAL A 36 -5.45 9.43 -5.53
N ILE A 37 -5.76 10.40 -4.66
CA ILE A 37 -5.92 10.15 -3.22
C ILE A 37 -7.10 9.22 -2.96
N PHE A 38 -8.23 9.45 -3.64
CA PHE A 38 -9.42 8.60 -3.51
C PHE A 38 -9.15 7.17 -4.00
N GLU A 39 -8.45 7.00 -5.12
CA GLU A 39 -8.08 5.68 -5.66
C GLU A 39 -7.18 4.92 -4.69
N ALA A 40 -6.13 5.58 -4.17
CA ALA A 40 -5.20 4.99 -3.21
C ALA A 40 -5.92 4.62 -1.89
N ALA A 41 -6.78 5.50 -1.39
CA ALA A 41 -7.57 5.27 -0.19
C ALA A 41 -8.57 4.11 -0.37
N SER A 42 -9.24 4.05 -1.52
CA SER A 42 -10.20 3.01 -1.86
C SER A 42 -9.52 1.64 -2.02
N ALA A 43 -8.36 1.60 -2.68
CA ALA A 43 -7.56 0.38 -2.82
C ALA A 43 -7.04 -0.12 -1.47
N LEU A 44 -6.48 0.78 -0.65
CA LEU A 44 -5.97 0.44 0.68
C LEU A 44 -7.10 0.07 1.66
N GLY A 45 -8.29 0.65 1.50
CA GLY A 45 -9.47 0.33 2.30
C GLY A 45 -10.27 -0.87 1.77
N SER A 46 -9.86 -1.51 0.66
CA SER A 46 -10.62 -2.56 -0.03
C SER A 46 -12.07 -2.18 -0.37
N VAL A 47 -12.33 -0.88 -0.59
CA VAL A 47 -13.67 -0.34 -0.85
C VAL A 47 -14.14 -0.66 -2.27
N GLY A 48 -13.21 -0.90 -3.20
CA GLY A 48 -13.50 -1.37 -4.56
C GLY A 48 -14.05 -0.31 -5.51
N LEU A 49 -14.06 0.96 -5.08
CA LEU A 49 -14.43 2.09 -5.92
C LEU A 49 -13.21 2.62 -6.68
N SER A 50 -13.39 2.94 -7.96
CA SER A 50 -12.36 3.54 -8.80
C SER A 50 -12.91 4.81 -9.45
N THR A 51 -12.07 5.84 -9.51
CA THR A 51 -12.31 7.13 -10.17
C THR A 51 -11.98 7.08 -11.67
N GLY A 52 -11.57 5.93 -12.20
CA GLY A 52 -11.18 5.75 -13.60
C GLY A 52 -9.67 5.76 -13.84
N ILE A 53 -8.86 5.95 -12.79
CA ILE A 53 -7.39 5.91 -12.86
C ILE A 53 -6.87 4.48 -13.14
N SER A 54 -7.64 3.45 -12.77
CA SER A 54 -7.37 2.03 -13.03
C SER A 54 -7.53 1.64 -14.52
N HIS A 55 -7.07 2.48 -15.46
CA HIS A 55 -7.16 2.24 -16.90
C HIS A 55 -6.18 1.14 -17.36
N PRO A 56 -6.52 0.34 -18.38
CA PRO A 56 -5.62 -0.65 -18.97
C PRO A 56 -4.27 -0.10 -19.46
N ASP A 57 -4.19 1.20 -19.74
CA ASP A 57 -2.96 1.88 -20.19
C ASP A 57 -2.04 2.34 -19.04
N LEU A 58 -2.43 2.08 -17.78
CA LEU A 58 -1.60 2.42 -16.63
C LEU A 58 -0.28 1.64 -16.69
N HIS A 59 0.82 2.33 -16.39
CA HIS A 59 2.16 1.75 -16.34
C HIS A 59 2.17 0.50 -15.44
N TRP A 60 2.94 -0.53 -15.83
CA TRP A 60 2.96 -1.82 -15.14
C TRP A 60 3.21 -1.72 -13.63
N LEU A 61 4.02 -0.74 -13.20
CA LEU A 61 4.28 -0.41 -11.79
C LEU A 61 3.03 0.06 -11.05
N GLY A 62 2.22 0.94 -11.65
CA GLY A 62 1.00 1.45 -11.03
C GLY A 62 -0.02 0.33 -10.76
N LYS A 63 -0.14 -0.61 -11.70
CA LYS A 63 -0.99 -1.80 -11.53
C LYS A 63 -0.50 -2.69 -10.39
N LEU A 64 0.82 -2.94 -10.32
CA LEU A 64 1.42 -3.74 -9.26
C LEU A 64 1.14 -3.15 -7.88
N ILE A 65 1.30 -1.84 -7.73
CA ILE A 65 1.05 -1.12 -6.49
C ILE A 65 -0.42 -1.16 -6.08
N LEU A 66 -1.36 -0.95 -7.01
CA LEU A 66 -2.79 -1.07 -6.72
C LEU A 66 -3.16 -2.48 -6.25
N ILE A 67 -2.60 -3.52 -6.89
CA ILE A 67 -2.78 -4.91 -6.45
C ILE A 67 -2.23 -5.12 -5.04
N LEU A 68 -1.04 -4.62 -4.74
CA LEU A 68 -0.46 -4.70 -3.40
C LEU A 68 -1.29 -3.93 -2.37
N PHE A 69 -1.84 -2.78 -2.73
CA PHE A 69 -2.70 -1.97 -1.86
C PHE A 69 -4.02 -2.69 -1.54
N MET A 70 -4.66 -3.31 -2.53
CA MET A 70 -5.84 -4.14 -2.31
C MET A 70 -5.54 -5.36 -1.43
N TRP A 71 -4.38 -5.99 -1.63
CA TRP A 71 -3.96 -7.14 -0.84
C TRP A 71 -3.66 -6.76 0.61
N MET A 72 -2.97 -5.64 0.82
CA MET A 72 -2.62 -5.10 2.14
C MET A 72 -3.85 -4.56 2.88
N GLY A 73 -4.82 -3.99 2.16
CA GLY A 73 -6.09 -3.55 2.73
C GLY A 73 -6.92 -4.70 3.32
N ARG A 74 -6.92 -5.86 2.66
CA ARG A 74 -7.62 -7.06 3.15
C ARG A 74 -6.89 -7.76 4.30
N LEU A 75 -5.56 -7.73 4.32
CA LEU A 75 -4.75 -8.43 5.32
C LEU A 75 -4.47 -7.61 6.58
N GLU A 76 -4.91 -6.35 6.66
CA GLU A 76 -4.42 -5.35 7.63
C GLU A 76 -2.89 -5.15 7.60
N ILE A 77 -2.43 -4.02 8.13
CA ILE A 77 -1.01 -3.65 8.07
C ILE A 77 -0.16 -4.54 8.99
N ILE A 78 -0.72 -5.04 10.10
CA ILE A 78 0.02 -5.85 11.09
C ILE A 78 0.46 -7.20 10.50
N PRO A 79 -0.41 -8.04 9.91
CA PRO A 79 0.00 -9.33 9.36
C PRO A 79 1.02 -9.18 8.23
N VAL A 80 0.93 -8.14 7.41
CA VAL A 80 1.92 -7.88 6.36
C VAL A 80 3.27 -7.47 6.95
N LEU A 81 3.29 -6.59 7.96
CA LEU A 81 4.51 -6.24 8.68
C LEU A 81 5.14 -7.46 9.36
N ILE A 82 4.34 -8.29 10.04
CA ILE A 82 4.82 -9.52 10.69
C ILE A 82 5.37 -10.50 9.67
N LEU A 83 4.71 -10.70 8.53
CA LEU A 83 5.18 -11.58 7.46
C LEU A 83 6.52 -11.09 6.91
N PHE A 84 6.65 -9.78 6.66
CA PHE A 84 7.88 -9.16 6.15
C PHE A 84 9.02 -9.23 7.18
N SER A 85 8.74 -8.93 8.44
CA SER A 85 9.71 -9.06 9.54
C SER A 85 10.11 -10.51 9.80
N CYS A 86 9.19 -11.47 9.67
CA CYS A 86 9.47 -12.91 9.79
C CYS A 86 10.33 -13.39 8.61
N LEU A 87 10.05 -12.93 7.40
CA LEU A 87 10.82 -13.27 6.20
C LEU A 87 12.26 -12.74 6.31
N LEU A 88 12.44 -11.47 6.68
CA LEU A 88 13.77 -10.87 6.90
C LEU A 88 14.52 -11.49 8.08
N GLY A 89 13.83 -11.77 9.19
CA GLY A 89 14.41 -12.41 10.37
C GLY A 89 14.85 -13.84 10.10
N SER A 90 14.09 -14.61 9.31
CA SER A 90 14.48 -15.94 8.83
C SER A 90 15.73 -15.87 7.95
N PHE A 91 15.81 -14.88 7.05
CA PHE A 91 16.97 -14.67 6.18
C PHE A 91 18.26 -14.39 6.96
N ASN A 92 18.19 -13.55 8.01
CA ASN A 92 19.33 -13.28 8.87
C ASN A 92 19.73 -14.50 9.72
N LYS A 93 18.75 -15.29 10.17
CA LYS A 93 19.00 -16.53 10.93
C LYS A 93 19.60 -17.65 10.06
N LEU A 94 19.34 -17.64 8.75
CA LEU A 94 19.89 -18.61 7.80
C LEU A 94 21.35 -18.28 7.42
N MET A 95 21.67 -16.99 7.28
CA MET A 95 23.00 -16.50 6.91
C MET A 95 24.01 -16.55 8.07
N GLY A 96 23.55 -16.51 9.33
CA GLY A 96 24.42 -16.68 10.51
C GLY A 96 24.76 -18.12 10.89
N ARG A 97 24.40 -19.12 10.07
CA ARG A 97 24.70 -20.55 10.28
C ARG A 97 25.61 -21.16 9.19
N LEU A 98 26.12 -20.35 8.26
CA LEU A 98 27.15 -20.69 7.28
C LEU A 98 28.43 -19.92 7.62
#